data_AF-A0A452UMA7-F1
#
_entry.id   AF-A0A452UMA7-F1
#
_cell.length_a   1.000
_cell.length_b   1.000
_cell.length_c   1.000
_cell.angle_alpha   90.00
_cell.angle_beta   90.00
_cell.angle_gamma   90.00
#
_symmetry.space_group_name_H-M   'P 1'
#
loop_
_entity.id
_entity.type
_entity.pdbx_description
1 polymer ?
#
loop_
_entity_poly.entity_id
_entity_poly.type
_entity_poly.pdbx_seq_one_letter_code
_entity_poly.pdbx_strand_id
1 'polypeptide(L)'
;MAAPMLRWCYLGRRWVLACIDGGSRHGRGAAIGFTSSRKRGQSSVAQQPLITAQKSRKGEHKWAAVVGLEIHAQISSNSKLFSGSQVHFAAPPNSLVSFFDASLPGTLPVLNRRCVEAAVMTGLALSCRINKKSLFDRKHYFYADLPAGYQITQQRLPIAVNGSLAYSVCAGKKPSQVITKTVRIKQIQLEQDSGKSLHDELRSQTLIDLNRAGVGLLEVVLEPDMSCGEEAATAVRELQLILQALGTSQANMAEGQLRVDANISVHHPGEPLGVRTEVKNLNSARFLAKAIDSEIERQIHELENGREILNETRSFDYKLGCTMPMRDKEGKQDYRFMPEPNLPPLLLYDTASLPPGADPQQVINIDWIRERLPELPSETREKLVQQYGMLPEHSFALLNEVGLLEFFQNVIKETRAEPKKVTSWVLNIFLGFLKQQNLAVNESSQSPRSPARSSFTSGESVGRTDQKQGACCWSASEKCHGPEPSPVTPAALAELLSLLDRKAISSSAAKQVFEELWRSKGKTPSQIVSEKRLELMQDEEALERVCHAVMEEHPQVGAGG
;
A
#
# COMPACT_ATOMS: atom_id res chain seq x y z
N MET A 1 -32.21 36.78 -30.69
CA MET A 1 -33.63 37.08 -30.98
C MET A 1 -34.43 36.90 -29.70
N ALA A 2 -35.32 37.85 -29.42
CA ALA A 2 -35.98 38.09 -28.14
C ALA A 2 -37.23 37.21 -27.91
N ALA A 3 -37.38 36.73 -26.66
CA ALA A 3 -38.55 36.62 -25.73
C ALA A 3 -39.99 36.27 -26.25
N PRO A 4 -41.03 36.06 -25.40
CA PRO A 4 -41.13 35.89 -23.93
C PRO A 4 -42.16 34.82 -23.40
N MET A 5 -42.12 34.61 -22.07
CA MET A 5 -43.21 34.35 -21.08
C MET A 5 -44.42 33.43 -21.36
N LEU A 6 -44.74 32.57 -20.37
CA LEU A 6 -46.02 32.67 -19.61
C LEU A 6 -45.98 31.94 -18.25
N ARG A 7 -46.41 32.69 -17.23
CA ARG A 7 -46.68 32.32 -15.84
C ARG A 7 -48.15 31.90 -15.72
N TRP A 8 -48.47 30.93 -14.87
CA TRP A 8 -49.76 30.92 -14.18
C TRP A 8 -49.62 30.44 -12.73
N CYS A 9 -50.24 31.21 -11.84
CA CYS A 9 -50.36 30.98 -10.40
C CYS A 9 -51.67 30.25 -10.11
N TYR A 10 -51.69 29.42 -9.06
CA TYR A 10 -52.90 29.20 -8.25
C TYR A 10 -52.55 29.10 -6.76
N LEU A 11 -53.45 29.69 -5.96
CA LEU A 11 -53.36 30.00 -4.52
C LEU A 11 -53.93 28.88 -3.62
N GLY A 12 -53.47 28.87 -2.37
CA GLY A 12 -54.18 28.35 -1.17
C GLY A 12 -53.51 27.09 -0.57
N ARG A 13 -53.26 26.96 0.74
CA ARG A 13 -53.71 27.66 1.95
C ARG A 13 -52.62 27.57 3.03
N ARG A 14 -52.57 28.62 3.86
CA ARG A 14 -51.78 28.79 5.09
C ARG A 14 -52.45 28.04 6.26
N TRP A 15 -51.68 27.37 7.11
CA TRP A 15 -52.09 27.07 8.49
C TRP A 15 -51.10 27.72 9.45
N VAL A 16 -51.67 28.51 10.36
CA VAL A 16 -51.03 29.20 11.49
C VAL A 16 -51.28 28.34 12.72
N LEU A 17 -50.25 28.02 13.50
CA LEU A 17 -50.43 27.52 14.86
C LEU A 17 -50.30 28.71 15.83
N ALA A 18 -51.39 28.92 16.56
CA ALA A 18 -51.52 29.92 17.60
C ALA A 18 -50.98 29.40 18.94
N CYS A 19 -50.32 30.29 19.68
CA CYS A 19 -50.11 30.17 21.12
C CYS A 19 -51.45 30.39 21.85
N ILE A 20 -51.72 29.60 22.89
CA ILE A 20 -52.70 29.94 23.91
C ILE A 20 -52.02 29.82 25.27
N ASP A 21 -52.00 30.95 25.95
CA ASP A 21 -51.74 31.18 27.36
C ASP A 21 -53.05 30.97 28.14
N GLY A 22 -53.00 30.50 29.39
CA GLY A 22 -54.20 30.35 30.23
C GLY A 22 -53.95 29.59 31.53
N GLY A 23 -53.65 30.32 32.61
CA GLY A 23 -53.15 29.77 33.88
C GLY A 23 -54.16 29.61 35.03
N SER A 24 -53.60 29.75 36.25
CA SER A 24 -54.23 29.75 37.59
C SER A 24 -54.68 28.38 38.12
N ARG A 25 -54.54 27.99 39.39
CA ARG A 25 -54.16 28.54 40.72
C ARG A 25 -54.14 27.26 41.62
N HIS A 26 -53.34 27.01 42.66
CA HIS A 26 -53.22 27.63 43.98
C HIS A 26 -52.58 26.60 44.95
N GLY A 27 -51.89 27.09 45.99
CA GLY A 27 -51.51 26.31 47.19
C GLY A 27 -50.00 26.37 47.47
N ARG A 28 -49.46 27.41 48.14
CA ARG A 28 -49.27 27.52 49.62
C ARG A 28 -48.64 26.26 50.21
N GLY A 29 -47.55 26.26 50.98
CA GLY A 29 -46.71 27.26 51.62
C GLY A 29 -45.58 26.47 52.31
N ALA A 30 -44.37 26.99 52.40
CA ALA A 30 -43.83 27.64 53.60
C ALA A 30 -42.59 26.86 54.09
N ALA A 31 -41.52 27.62 54.29
CA ALA A 31 -40.25 27.18 54.88
C ALA A 31 -40.35 27.08 56.41
N ILE A 32 -39.24 26.64 57.01
CA ILE A 32 -38.79 26.59 58.44
C ILE A 32 -38.33 25.14 58.68
N GLY A 33 -37.17 24.82 59.24
CA GLY A 33 -36.15 25.56 59.96
C GLY A 33 -35.21 24.51 60.59
N PHE A 34 -33.99 24.93 60.88
CA PHE A 34 -32.93 24.17 61.56
C PHE A 34 -33.41 23.45 62.84
N THR A 35 -32.84 22.28 63.16
CA THR A 35 -31.99 22.07 64.36
C THR A 35 -31.47 20.63 64.48
N SER A 36 -30.38 20.52 65.23
CA SER A 36 -29.40 19.44 65.42
C SER A 36 -29.85 18.22 66.23
N SER A 37 -29.20 17.07 66.04
CA SER A 37 -28.38 16.42 67.10
C SER A 37 -27.59 15.19 66.60
N ARG A 38 -26.42 14.97 67.23
CA ARG A 38 -25.33 14.03 66.94
C ARG A 38 -25.59 12.56 67.34
N LYS A 39 -24.92 11.61 66.65
CA LYS A 39 -23.92 10.62 67.19
C LYS A 39 -23.39 9.74 66.03
N ARG A 40 -22.22 10.03 65.45
CA ARG A 40 -20.88 9.43 65.68
C ARG A 40 -20.80 7.89 65.59
N GLY A 41 -20.25 7.42 64.47
CA GLY A 41 -19.47 6.18 64.33
C GLY A 41 -18.34 6.45 63.33
N GLN A 42 -17.09 6.28 63.76
CA GLN A 42 -15.87 6.72 63.09
C GLN A 42 -15.40 5.72 62.03
N SER A 43 -14.88 6.21 60.90
CA SER A 43 -13.66 5.67 60.31
C SER A 43 -12.94 6.76 59.48
N SER A 44 -11.62 6.68 59.52
CA SER A 44 -10.61 7.69 59.21
C SER A 44 -10.48 8.03 57.73
N VAL A 45 -10.56 9.31 57.38
CA VAL A 45 -10.06 9.86 56.11
C VAL A 45 -8.98 10.89 56.43
N ALA A 46 -7.75 10.58 56.03
CA ALA A 46 -6.61 11.47 56.11
C ALA A 46 -6.79 12.66 55.15
N GLN A 47 -6.34 13.82 55.61
CA GLN A 47 -6.53 15.14 55.03
C GLN A 47 -5.93 15.25 53.62
N GLN A 48 -6.73 15.69 52.65
CA GLN A 48 -6.23 16.31 51.41
C GLN A 48 -5.97 17.80 51.68
N PRO A 49 -4.79 18.36 51.34
CA PRO A 49 -4.56 19.79 51.40
C PRO A 49 -5.37 20.49 50.31
N LEU A 50 -5.97 21.64 50.64
CA LEU A 50 -6.46 22.59 49.64
C LEU A 50 -5.33 22.94 48.67
N ILE A 51 -5.40 22.42 47.44
CA ILE A 51 -4.68 22.99 46.33
C ILE A 51 -5.57 24.08 45.76
N THR A 52 -5.26 25.31 46.16
CA THR A 52 -5.66 26.55 45.50
C THR A 52 -5.69 26.36 43.99
N ALA A 53 -6.85 26.62 43.40
CA ALA A 53 -7.05 26.62 41.95
C ALA A 53 -6.05 27.59 41.30
N GLN A 54 -4.95 27.04 40.79
CA GLN A 54 -4.12 27.74 39.82
C GLN A 54 -4.94 27.84 38.54
N LYS A 55 -5.37 29.07 38.20
CA LYS A 55 -5.80 29.42 36.85
C LYS A 55 -4.79 28.81 35.87
N SER A 56 -5.26 27.92 35.00
CA SER A 56 -4.47 27.41 33.90
C SER A 56 -3.97 28.61 33.08
N ARG A 57 -2.65 28.70 32.92
CA ARG A 57 -2.05 29.63 31.97
C ARG A 57 -2.55 29.23 30.58
N LYS A 58 -3.15 30.16 29.84
CA LYS A 58 -3.33 30.04 28.39
C LYS A 58 -1.95 29.84 27.76
N GLY A 59 -1.69 28.65 27.22
CA GLY A 59 -0.42 28.31 26.56
C GLY A 59 -0.37 26.83 26.16
N GLU A 60 -0.69 26.58 24.90
CA GLU A 60 -0.29 25.43 24.06
C GLU A 60 -0.69 24.02 24.53
N HIS A 61 -1.96 23.65 24.31
CA HIS A 61 -2.26 22.23 24.12
C HIS A 61 -1.70 21.80 22.75
N LYS A 62 -0.58 21.08 22.75
CA LYS A 62 0.01 20.55 21.51
C LYS A 62 -1.00 19.61 20.83
N TRP A 63 -1.39 19.93 19.60
CA TRP A 63 -2.29 19.10 18.80
C TRP A 63 -1.71 17.70 18.56
N ALA A 64 -2.58 16.68 18.61
CA ALA A 64 -2.28 15.32 18.23
C ALA A 64 -3.14 14.89 17.05
N ALA A 65 -2.51 14.33 16.02
CA ALA A 65 -3.18 13.78 14.86
C ALA A 65 -3.39 12.27 15.02
N VAL A 66 -4.51 11.79 14.49
CA VAL A 66 -4.82 10.36 14.32
C VAL A 66 -5.20 10.09 12.87
N VAL A 67 -4.69 8.99 12.34
CA VAL A 67 -4.83 8.61 10.94
C VAL A 67 -5.23 7.13 10.87
N GLY A 68 -6.40 6.87 10.28
CA GLY A 68 -6.84 5.55 9.87
C GLY A 68 -6.78 5.43 8.35
N LEU A 69 -6.62 4.21 7.83
CA LEU A 69 -6.52 3.96 6.40
C LEU A 69 -7.53 2.89 5.96
N GLU A 70 -8.09 3.09 4.77
CA GLU A 70 -8.91 2.11 4.05
C GLU A 70 -8.16 1.74 2.78
N ILE A 71 -7.68 0.50 2.69
CA ILE A 71 -6.80 0.05 1.61
C ILE A 71 -7.52 -0.99 0.77
N HIS A 72 -7.67 -0.72 -0.52
CA HIS A 72 -8.24 -1.64 -1.49
C HIS A 72 -7.12 -2.26 -2.33
N ALA A 73 -6.88 -3.55 -2.16
CA ALA A 73 -5.89 -4.31 -2.93
C ALA A 73 -6.58 -5.26 -3.91
N GLN A 74 -6.23 -5.16 -5.19
CA GLN A 74 -6.71 -6.06 -6.23
C GLN A 74 -6.12 -7.46 -6.04
N ILE A 75 -6.98 -8.46 -5.95
CA ILE A 75 -6.56 -9.85 -5.77
C ILE A 75 -5.95 -10.37 -7.07
N SER A 76 -4.81 -11.04 -6.94
CA SER A 76 -4.19 -11.80 -8.03
C SER A 76 -4.92 -13.13 -8.24
N SER A 77 -5.90 -13.13 -9.13
CA SER A 77 -6.67 -14.30 -9.59
C SER A 77 -6.81 -14.32 -11.11
N ASN A 78 -6.95 -15.52 -11.69
CA ASN A 78 -7.14 -15.68 -13.13
C ASN A 78 -8.52 -15.20 -13.59
N SER A 79 -9.55 -15.41 -12.76
CA SER A 79 -10.93 -14.98 -13.01
C SER A 79 -11.42 -14.00 -11.95
N LYS A 80 -12.49 -13.28 -12.25
CA LYS A 80 -13.15 -12.31 -11.37
C LYS A 80 -13.76 -12.94 -10.11
N LEU A 81 -14.24 -12.11 -9.18
CA LEU A 81 -14.70 -12.56 -7.86
C LEU A 81 -15.97 -13.43 -7.94
N PHE A 82 -16.87 -13.10 -8.87
CA PHE A 82 -18.17 -13.75 -9.00
C PHE A 82 -18.50 -14.24 -10.42
N SER A 83 -17.55 -14.15 -11.35
CA SER A 83 -17.71 -14.56 -12.74
C SER A 83 -16.45 -15.22 -13.31
N GLY A 84 -16.61 -15.95 -14.42
CA GLY A 84 -15.52 -16.64 -15.10
C GLY A 84 -14.65 -15.76 -16.01
N SER A 85 -14.95 -14.46 -16.13
CA SER A 85 -14.17 -13.55 -16.98
C SER A 85 -12.74 -13.42 -16.47
N GLN A 86 -11.80 -13.30 -17.39
CA GLN A 86 -10.38 -13.14 -17.06
C GLN A 86 -10.08 -11.78 -16.42
N VAL A 87 -9.05 -11.74 -15.58
CA VAL A 87 -8.49 -10.51 -15.03
C VAL A 87 -7.15 -10.24 -15.71
N HIS A 88 -7.09 -9.24 -16.59
CA HIS A 88 -5.86 -8.85 -17.27
C HIS A 88 -5.79 -7.33 -17.40
N PHE A 89 -4.60 -6.77 -17.16
CA PHE A 89 -4.37 -5.34 -17.31
C PHE A 89 -4.32 -4.92 -18.78
N ALA A 90 -4.78 -3.71 -19.11
CA ALA A 90 -4.71 -3.14 -20.46
C ALA A 90 -5.34 -3.98 -21.59
N ALA A 91 -6.39 -4.74 -21.30
CA ALA A 91 -7.20 -5.39 -22.33
C ALA A 91 -8.03 -4.36 -23.12
N PRO A 92 -8.43 -4.65 -24.38
CA PRO A 92 -9.33 -3.79 -25.13
C PRO A 92 -10.62 -3.51 -24.35
N PRO A 93 -11.19 -2.29 -24.41
CA PRO A 93 -12.39 -1.93 -23.63
C PRO A 93 -13.55 -2.92 -23.81
N ASN A 94 -14.19 -3.31 -22.70
CA ASN A 94 -15.33 -4.22 -22.66
C ASN A 94 -15.09 -5.62 -23.30
N SER A 95 -13.83 -6.09 -23.40
CA SER A 95 -13.49 -7.42 -23.94
C SER A 95 -13.45 -8.54 -22.90
N LEU A 96 -13.28 -8.20 -21.62
CA LEU A 96 -13.18 -9.12 -20.48
C LEU A 96 -14.43 -9.03 -19.60
N VAL A 97 -15.60 -9.14 -20.21
CA VAL A 97 -16.90 -8.91 -19.57
C VAL A 97 -17.83 -10.08 -19.86
N SER A 98 -18.33 -10.73 -18.81
CA SER A 98 -19.37 -11.75 -18.89
C SER A 98 -20.76 -11.13 -18.75
N PHE A 99 -21.80 -11.92 -19.01
CA PHE A 99 -23.18 -11.49 -18.80
C PHE A 99 -23.46 -11.07 -17.35
N PHE A 100 -22.81 -11.72 -16.37
CA PHE A 100 -22.93 -11.33 -14.97
C PHE A 100 -22.25 -9.98 -14.70
N ASP A 101 -21.05 -9.76 -15.24
CA ASP A 101 -20.32 -8.50 -15.07
C ASP A 101 -21.08 -7.32 -15.69
N ALA A 102 -21.74 -7.54 -16.83
CA ALA A 102 -22.61 -6.57 -17.49
C ALA A 102 -24.00 -6.45 -16.83
N SER A 103 -24.27 -7.22 -15.77
CA SER A 103 -25.54 -7.25 -15.04
C SER A 103 -26.76 -7.53 -15.94
N LEU A 104 -26.61 -8.46 -16.90
CA LEU A 104 -27.75 -8.89 -17.70
C LEU A 104 -28.79 -9.61 -16.83
N PRO A 105 -30.10 -9.37 -17.06
CA PRO A 105 -31.16 -10.00 -16.27
C PRO A 105 -31.07 -11.53 -16.28
N GLY A 106 -31.24 -12.15 -15.11
CA GLY A 106 -31.22 -13.60 -14.93
C GLY A 106 -29.85 -14.22 -14.62
N THR A 107 -28.79 -13.41 -14.53
CA THR A 107 -27.45 -13.87 -14.14
C THR A 107 -27.29 -13.96 -12.61
N LEU A 108 -26.43 -14.88 -12.15
CA LEU A 108 -26.19 -15.13 -10.71
C LEU A 108 -24.68 -15.18 -10.40
N PRO A 109 -24.25 -14.73 -9.21
CA PRO A 109 -22.85 -14.72 -8.80
C PRO A 109 -22.34 -16.12 -8.44
N VAL A 110 -21.10 -16.44 -8.80
CA VAL A 110 -20.40 -17.67 -8.37
C VAL A 110 -19.07 -17.31 -7.74
N LEU A 111 -18.94 -17.51 -6.43
CA LEU A 111 -17.77 -17.10 -5.65
C LEU A 111 -16.47 -17.80 -6.09
N ASN A 112 -15.43 -17.01 -6.29
CA ASN A 112 -14.10 -17.48 -6.66
C ASN A 112 -13.30 -17.99 -5.45
N ARG A 113 -12.96 -19.28 -5.46
CA ARG A 113 -12.16 -19.94 -4.41
C ARG A 113 -10.81 -19.25 -4.17
N ARG A 114 -10.07 -18.89 -5.21
CA ARG A 114 -8.73 -18.26 -5.08
C ARG A 114 -8.82 -16.92 -4.35
N CYS A 115 -9.89 -16.16 -4.58
CA CYS A 115 -10.11 -14.88 -3.89
C CYS A 115 -10.31 -15.09 -2.38
N VAL A 116 -11.07 -16.12 -2.01
CA VAL A 116 -11.26 -16.47 -0.60
C VAL A 116 -9.97 -16.96 0.04
N GLU A 117 -9.22 -17.84 -0.63
CA GLU A 117 -7.91 -18.30 -0.15
C GLU A 117 -6.96 -17.12 0.04
N ALA A 118 -6.91 -16.18 -0.91
CA ALA A 118 -6.08 -14.98 -0.80
C ALA A 118 -6.45 -14.15 0.44
N ALA A 119 -7.74 -13.94 0.69
CA ALA A 119 -8.20 -13.19 1.85
C ALA A 119 -7.87 -13.90 3.18
N VAL A 120 -8.00 -15.23 3.25
CA VAL A 120 -7.60 -16.01 4.43
C VAL A 120 -6.08 -15.96 4.64
N MET A 121 -5.29 -16.09 3.57
CA MET A 121 -3.83 -15.96 3.63
C MET A 121 -3.41 -14.60 4.21
N THR A 122 -3.96 -13.51 3.66
CA THR A 122 -3.71 -12.15 4.14
C THR A 122 -4.15 -11.98 5.59
N GLY A 123 -5.32 -12.48 5.97
CA GLY A 123 -5.78 -12.44 7.36
C GLY A 123 -4.85 -13.16 8.32
N LEU A 124 -4.37 -14.35 7.97
CA LEU A 124 -3.43 -15.10 8.82
C LEU A 124 -2.07 -14.39 8.93
N ALA A 125 -1.53 -13.89 7.82
CA ALA A 125 -0.27 -13.15 7.79
C ALA A 125 -0.31 -11.88 8.65
N LEU A 126 -1.47 -11.22 8.68
CA LEU A 126 -1.71 -10.02 9.48
C LEU A 126 -2.22 -10.34 10.90
N SER A 127 -2.04 -11.59 11.35
CA SER A 127 -2.44 -12.07 12.68
C SER A 127 -3.91 -11.79 13.03
N CYS A 128 -4.79 -11.75 12.02
CA CYS A 128 -6.22 -11.55 12.21
C CYS A 128 -6.89 -12.84 12.71
N ARG A 129 -7.98 -12.68 13.44
CA ARG A 129 -8.92 -13.77 13.69
C ARG A 129 -9.76 -14.03 12.43
N ILE A 130 -9.61 -15.20 11.83
CA ILE A 130 -10.44 -15.64 10.69
C ILE A 130 -11.83 -16.07 11.20
N ASN A 131 -12.88 -15.55 10.57
CA ASN A 131 -14.25 -15.95 10.87
C ASN A 131 -14.59 -17.25 10.13
N LYS A 132 -14.95 -18.31 10.86
CA LYS A 132 -15.39 -19.60 10.28
C LYS A 132 -16.66 -19.50 9.43
N LYS A 133 -17.41 -18.41 9.60
CA LYS A 133 -18.58 -18.06 8.80
C LYS A 133 -18.41 -16.62 8.36
N SER A 134 -18.63 -16.34 7.09
CA SER A 134 -18.62 -14.98 6.53
C SER A 134 -19.85 -14.78 5.64
N LEU A 135 -20.34 -13.54 5.57
CA LEU A 135 -21.59 -13.19 4.90
C LEU A 135 -21.33 -12.10 3.86
N PHE A 136 -21.90 -12.29 2.66
CA PHE A 136 -21.92 -11.26 1.64
C PHE A 136 -23.17 -10.39 1.77
N ASP A 137 -22.99 -9.12 1.47
CA ASP A 137 -23.96 -8.04 1.56
C ASP A 137 -23.92 -7.20 0.28
N ARG A 138 -25.05 -6.61 -0.08
CA ARG A 138 -25.17 -5.63 -1.15
C ARG A 138 -25.07 -4.22 -0.59
N LYS A 139 -24.13 -3.43 -1.11
CA LYS A 139 -23.97 -1.99 -0.87
C LYS A 139 -24.54 -1.23 -2.05
N HIS A 140 -25.70 -0.59 -1.88
CA HIS A 140 -26.46 0.02 -2.97
C HIS A 140 -26.04 1.47 -3.24
N TYR A 141 -25.62 1.74 -4.46
CA TYR A 141 -25.43 3.10 -4.97
C TYR A 141 -25.47 3.06 -6.51
N PHE A 142 -25.99 4.12 -7.11
CA PHE A 142 -26.08 4.21 -8.56
C PHE A 142 -24.88 4.98 -9.09
N TYR A 143 -24.12 4.32 -9.95
CA TYR A 143 -23.04 4.93 -10.70
C TYR A 143 -22.84 4.21 -12.03
N ALA A 144 -22.40 4.91 -13.08
CA ALA A 144 -22.38 4.38 -14.44
C ALA A 144 -21.40 3.20 -14.62
N ASP A 145 -20.35 3.11 -13.80
CA ASP A 145 -19.39 2.01 -13.80
C ASP A 145 -19.76 0.85 -12.86
N LEU A 146 -20.92 0.91 -12.21
CA LEU A 146 -21.47 -0.15 -11.36
C LEU A 146 -22.81 -0.64 -11.94
N PRO A 147 -22.78 -1.57 -12.91
CA PRO A 147 -23.96 -1.92 -13.70
C PRO A 147 -25.11 -2.52 -12.88
N ALA A 148 -24.82 -3.23 -11.78
CA ALA A 148 -25.84 -3.84 -10.94
C ALA A 148 -26.61 -2.82 -10.07
N GLY A 149 -26.12 -1.58 -9.91
CA GLY A 149 -26.64 -0.61 -8.95
C GLY A 149 -26.37 -0.99 -7.47
N TYR A 150 -25.57 -2.02 -7.24
CA TYR A 150 -25.03 -2.41 -5.95
C TYR A 150 -23.69 -3.13 -6.11
N GLN A 151 -22.85 -3.03 -5.09
CA GLN A 151 -21.58 -3.73 -4.97
C GLN A 151 -21.75 -4.87 -3.97
N ILE A 152 -21.35 -6.09 -4.33
CA ILE A 152 -21.30 -7.21 -3.39
C ILE A 152 -20.01 -7.05 -2.55
N THR A 153 -20.17 -6.97 -1.23
CA THR A 153 -19.10 -6.77 -0.22
C THR A 153 -19.44 -7.56 1.07
N GLN A 154 -18.73 -7.36 2.19
CA GLN A 154 -18.98 -8.03 3.46
C GLN A 154 -19.04 -7.04 4.63
N GLN A 155 -20.23 -6.50 4.92
CA GLN A 155 -20.40 -5.49 5.96
C GLN A 155 -20.65 -6.12 7.35
N ARG A 156 -21.48 -7.16 7.42
CA ARG A 156 -21.96 -7.71 8.70
C ARG A 156 -21.01 -8.71 9.34
N LEU A 157 -20.41 -9.56 8.52
CA LEU A 157 -19.49 -10.60 9.00
C LEU A 157 -18.35 -10.78 7.98
N PRO A 158 -17.33 -9.90 8.03
CA PRO A 158 -16.18 -9.94 7.13
C PRO A 158 -15.35 -11.20 7.35
N ILE A 159 -14.46 -11.53 6.41
CA ILE A 159 -13.71 -12.78 6.45
C ILE A 159 -12.68 -12.83 7.60
N ALA A 160 -12.06 -11.70 7.95
CA ALA A 160 -11.10 -11.61 9.05
C ALA A 160 -11.25 -10.31 9.83
N VAL A 161 -10.97 -10.35 11.14
CA VAL A 161 -11.08 -9.21 12.06
C VAL A 161 -9.96 -9.19 13.09
N ASN A 162 -9.72 -8.04 13.70
CA ASN A 162 -8.83 -7.87 14.86
C ASN A 162 -7.40 -8.42 14.63
N GLY A 163 -6.72 -7.88 13.62
CA GLY A 163 -5.32 -8.18 13.35
C GLY A 163 -4.39 -7.04 13.74
N SER A 164 -3.14 -7.15 13.30
CA SER A 164 -2.12 -6.13 13.50
C SER A 164 -1.08 -6.16 12.40
N LEU A 165 -0.60 -4.98 12.02
CA LEU A 165 0.50 -4.79 11.08
C LEU A 165 1.64 -4.07 11.80
N ALA A 166 2.80 -4.73 11.90
CA ALA A 166 4.02 -4.10 12.39
C ALA A 166 4.76 -3.44 11.22
N TYR A 167 5.22 -2.21 11.40
CA TYR A 167 5.96 -1.45 10.40
C TYR A 167 7.06 -0.63 11.08
N SER A 168 8.10 -0.26 10.33
CA SER A 168 9.32 0.32 10.90
C SER A 168 9.62 1.72 10.37
N VAL A 169 9.72 2.69 11.26
CA VAL A 169 9.88 4.12 10.93
C VAL A 169 11.22 4.63 11.43
N CYS A 170 11.88 5.49 10.64
CA CYS A 170 13.13 6.13 11.03
C CYS A 170 12.88 7.27 12.03
N ALA A 171 13.44 7.19 13.23
CA ALA A 171 13.31 8.22 14.24
C ALA A 171 14.37 9.31 14.07
N GLY A 172 13.96 10.45 13.50
CA GLY A 172 14.75 11.68 13.43
C GLY A 172 15.59 11.83 12.15
N LYS A 173 16.37 12.93 12.09
CA LYS A 173 17.18 13.29 10.90
C LYS A 173 18.36 12.33 10.63
N LYS A 174 18.68 11.44 11.58
CA LYS A 174 19.72 10.42 11.40
C LYS A 174 19.03 9.09 11.08
N PRO A 175 19.36 8.44 9.94
CA PRO A 175 18.73 7.19 9.52
C PRO A 175 19.00 6.00 10.47
N SER A 176 19.87 6.17 11.47
CA SER A 176 20.42 5.08 12.30
C SER A 176 19.54 4.59 13.46
N GLN A 177 18.29 5.06 13.58
CA GLN A 177 17.39 4.68 14.68
C GLN A 177 16.02 4.28 14.13
N VAL A 178 15.88 2.99 13.82
CA VAL A 178 14.61 2.42 13.34
C VAL A 178 13.75 2.06 14.55
N ILE A 179 12.52 2.59 14.61
CA ILE A 179 11.51 2.25 15.63
C ILE A 179 10.42 1.43 14.97
N THR A 180 10.17 0.24 15.49
CA THR A 180 9.03 -0.57 15.10
C THR A 180 7.77 -0.08 15.80
N LYS A 181 6.73 0.19 15.02
CA LYS A 181 5.38 0.52 15.47
C LYS A 181 4.40 -0.53 14.98
N THR A 182 3.22 -0.54 15.56
CA THR A 182 2.15 -1.48 15.19
C THR A 182 0.85 -0.72 15.06
N VAL A 183 0.15 -0.96 13.95
CA VAL A 183 -1.22 -0.48 13.71
C VAL A 183 -2.17 -1.67 13.76
N ARG A 184 -3.32 -1.50 14.41
CA ARG A 184 -4.35 -2.55 14.47
C ARG A 184 -5.14 -2.59 13.17
N ILE A 185 -5.49 -3.80 12.75
CA ILE A 185 -6.39 -4.04 11.63
C ILE A 185 -7.76 -4.35 12.19
N LYS A 186 -8.73 -3.52 11.83
CA LYS A 186 -10.12 -3.70 12.24
C LYS A 186 -10.72 -4.91 11.54
N GLN A 187 -10.63 -4.93 10.21
CA GLN A 187 -11.20 -6.00 9.39
C GLN A 187 -10.53 -6.09 8.02
N ILE A 188 -10.68 -7.27 7.42
CA ILE A 188 -10.40 -7.54 6.01
C ILE A 188 -11.68 -8.11 5.42
N GLN A 189 -12.11 -7.58 4.28
CA GLN A 189 -13.31 -8.02 3.58
C GLN A 189 -13.06 -8.23 2.09
N LEU A 190 -13.85 -9.11 1.49
CA LEU A 190 -13.92 -9.29 0.05
C LEU A 190 -14.97 -8.37 -0.55
N GLU A 191 -14.63 -7.70 -1.65
CA GLU A 191 -15.58 -6.90 -2.41
C GLU A 191 -15.32 -6.94 -3.92
N GLN A 192 -16.34 -6.56 -4.70
CA GLN A 192 -16.22 -6.37 -6.15
C GLN A 192 -15.68 -4.98 -6.48
N ASP A 193 -14.73 -4.89 -7.41
CA ASP A 193 -14.37 -3.60 -8.00
C ASP A 193 -15.45 -3.10 -8.96
N SER A 194 -15.49 -1.78 -9.16
CA SER A 194 -16.29 -1.15 -10.20
C SER A 194 -15.54 -1.07 -11.53
N GLY A 195 -16.26 -0.77 -12.61
CA GLY A 195 -15.67 -0.46 -13.90
C GLY A 195 -14.82 0.82 -13.87
N LYS A 196 -14.42 1.28 -15.06
CA LYS A 196 -13.69 2.53 -15.25
C LYS A 196 -14.54 3.51 -16.05
N SER A 197 -14.72 4.70 -15.50
CA SER A 197 -15.30 5.84 -16.20
C SER A 197 -14.18 6.68 -16.83
N LEU A 198 -14.25 6.91 -18.14
CA LEU A 198 -13.33 7.75 -18.90
C LEU A 198 -14.09 8.97 -19.40
N HIS A 199 -13.69 10.16 -18.96
CA HIS A 199 -14.34 11.40 -19.38
C HIS A 199 -13.69 11.93 -20.67
N ASP A 200 -14.47 12.02 -21.74
CA ASP A 200 -14.08 12.66 -23.00
C ASP A 200 -14.58 14.11 -22.97
N GLU A 201 -13.69 15.03 -22.60
CA GLU A 201 -14.00 16.47 -22.52
C GLU A 201 -14.39 17.05 -23.88
N LEU A 202 -13.75 16.59 -24.97
CA LEU A 202 -14.00 17.09 -26.32
C LEU A 202 -15.41 16.78 -26.78
N ARG A 203 -15.92 15.60 -26.45
CA ARG A 203 -17.28 15.17 -26.79
C ARG A 203 -18.29 15.41 -25.68
N SER A 204 -17.85 15.87 -24.50
CA SER A 204 -18.68 16.01 -23.30
C SER A 204 -19.44 14.71 -22.97
N GLN A 205 -18.77 13.57 -23.13
CA GLN A 205 -19.34 12.24 -22.90
C GLN A 205 -18.49 11.47 -21.88
N THR A 206 -19.12 10.52 -21.19
CA THR A 206 -18.39 9.57 -20.34
C THR A 206 -18.47 8.18 -20.96
N LEU A 207 -17.32 7.61 -21.26
CA LEU A 207 -17.16 6.27 -21.80
C LEU A 207 -16.95 5.30 -20.64
N ILE A 208 -17.67 4.17 -20.66
CA ILE A 208 -17.61 3.17 -19.60
C ILE A 208 -16.90 1.91 -20.10
N ASP A 209 -15.86 1.51 -19.38
CA ASP A 209 -15.18 0.22 -19.57
C ASP A 209 -15.44 -0.70 -18.36
N LEU A 210 -16.13 -1.80 -18.60
CA LEU A 210 -16.53 -2.79 -17.60
C LEU A 210 -15.52 -3.93 -17.43
N ASN A 211 -14.36 -3.90 -18.11
CA ASN A 211 -13.32 -4.91 -17.95
C ASN A 211 -12.95 -5.15 -16.47
N ARG A 212 -12.87 -4.06 -15.69
CA ARG A 212 -12.54 -4.10 -14.26
C ARG A 212 -13.74 -4.44 -13.36
N ALA A 213 -14.96 -4.24 -13.82
CA ALA A 213 -16.15 -4.50 -13.02
C ALA A 213 -16.19 -5.98 -12.61
N GLY A 214 -16.32 -6.24 -11.30
CA GLY A 214 -16.38 -7.58 -10.72
C GLY A 214 -15.02 -8.20 -10.38
N VAL A 215 -13.89 -7.54 -10.66
CA VAL A 215 -12.57 -7.97 -10.17
C VAL A 215 -12.59 -8.04 -8.64
N GLY A 216 -11.95 -9.05 -8.06
CA GLY A 216 -11.94 -9.22 -6.60
C GLY A 216 -10.97 -8.26 -5.91
N LEU A 217 -11.44 -7.62 -4.85
CA LEU A 217 -10.64 -6.76 -3.99
C LEU A 217 -10.60 -7.30 -2.56
N LEU A 218 -9.46 -7.08 -1.90
CA LEU A 218 -9.32 -7.09 -0.45
C LEU A 218 -9.44 -5.64 0.01
N GLU A 219 -10.47 -5.34 0.80
CA GLU A 219 -10.52 -4.09 1.56
C GLU A 219 -9.98 -4.36 2.96
N VAL A 220 -8.85 -3.74 3.29
CA VAL A 220 -8.17 -3.81 4.59
C VAL A 220 -8.39 -2.47 5.30
N VAL A 221 -9.10 -2.52 6.42
CA VAL A 221 -9.43 -1.34 7.23
C VAL A 221 -8.51 -1.30 8.46
N LEU A 222 -7.71 -0.25 8.55
CA LEU A 222 -6.77 0.00 9.64
C LEU A 222 -7.39 0.95 10.67
N GLU A 223 -7.19 0.65 11.95
CA GLU A 223 -7.60 1.52 13.06
C GLU A 223 -6.78 2.83 13.05
N PRO A 224 -7.30 3.92 13.66
CA PRO A 224 -6.65 5.23 13.64
C PRO A 224 -5.47 5.33 14.64
N ASP A 225 -4.48 4.45 14.50
CA ASP A 225 -3.32 4.36 15.39
C ASP A 225 -2.09 5.16 14.89
N MET A 226 -2.11 5.62 13.63
CA MET A 226 -1.00 6.38 13.04
C MET A 226 -1.13 7.87 13.33
N SER A 227 0.01 8.57 13.38
CA SER A 227 0.08 9.97 13.82
C SER A 227 0.61 10.96 12.76
N CYS A 228 1.15 10.47 11.64
CA CYS A 228 1.66 11.31 10.56
C CYS A 228 1.67 10.59 9.21
N GLY A 229 1.94 11.33 8.14
CA GLY A 229 2.00 10.81 6.77
C GLY A 229 3.13 9.81 6.55
N GLU A 230 4.28 9.98 7.21
CA GLU A 230 5.41 9.05 7.11
C GLU A 230 5.07 7.66 7.66
N GLU A 231 4.39 7.60 8.81
CA GLU A 231 3.89 6.34 9.38
C GLU A 231 2.91 5.65 8.44
N ALA A 232 1.95 6.41 7.89
CA ALA A 232 0.96 5.88 6.96
C ALA A 232 1.61 5.33 5.68
N ALA A 233 2.54 6.06 5.07
CA ALA A 233 3.25 5.61 3.89
C ALA A 233 4.09 4.35 4.15
N THR A 234 4.71 4.26 5.32
CA THR A 234 5.50 3.09 5.74
C THR A 234 4.60 1.88 5.96
N ALA A 235 3.47 2.04 6.65
CA ALA A 235 2.50 0.98 6.85
C ALA A 235 1.94 0.43 5.52
N VAL A 236 1.62 1.32 4.56
CA VAL A 236 1.16 0.92 3.22
C VAL A 236 2.24 0.15 2.46
N ARG A 237 3.51 0.57 2.52
CA ARG A 237 4.62 -0.17 1.88
C ARG A 237 4.85 -1.53 2.52
N GLU A 238 4.76 -1.62 3.83
CA GLU A 238 4.91 -2.90 4.53
C GLU A 238 3.78 -3.86 4.15
N LEU A 239 2.54 -3.37 4.11
CA LEU A 239 1.41 -4.17 3.63
C LEU A 239 1.59 -4.61 2.17
N GLN A 240 2.08 -3.72 1.30
CA GLN A 240 2.40 -4.04 -0.09
C GLN A 240 3.39 -5.21 -0.19
N LEU A 241 4.48 -5.19 0.58
CA LEU A 241 5.47 -6.27 0.61
C LEU A 241 4.88 -7.59 1.11
N ILE A 242 4.04 -7.54 2.15
CA ILE A 242 3.34 -8.73 2.66
C ILE A 242 2.44 -9.31 1.57
N LEU A 243 1.60 -8.48 0.92
CA LEU A 243 0.69 -8.95 -0.11
C LEU A 243 1.41 -9.60 -1.31
N GLN A 244 2.55 -9.01 -1.70
CA GLN A 244 3.42 -9.52 -2.76
C GLN A 244 4.08 -10.85 -2.35
N ALA A 245 4.64 -10.93 -1.14
CA ALA A 245 5.24 -12.17 -0.61
C ALA A 245 4.22 -13.32 -0.54
N LEU A 246 2.97 -13.01 -0.16
CA LEU A 246 1.88 -13.98 -0.16
C LEU A 246 1.38 -14.37 -1.56
N GLY A 247 1.77 -13.64 -2.61
CA GLY A 247 1.21 -13.79 -3.95
C GLY A 247 -0.29 -13.49 -4.05
N THR A 248 -0.82 -12.73 -3.08
CA THR A 248 -2.25 -12.40 -2.97
C THR A 248 -2.63 -11.17 -3.79
N SER A 249 -1.69 -10.22 -3.93
CA SER A 249 -1.80 -9.06 -4.80
C SER A 249 -0.40 -8.63 -5.24
N GLN A 250 -0.28 -8.17 -6.48
CA GLN A 250 0.92 -7.45 -6.93
C GLN A 250 1.00 -6.03 -6.33
N ALA A 251 -0.15 -5.51 -5.87
CA ALA A 251 -0.28 -4.26 -5.14
C ALA A 251 0.42 -3.05 -5.81
N ASN A 252 0.44 -3.00 -7.14
CA ASN A 252 1.00 -1.88 -7.88
C ASN A 252 0.05 -0.67 -7.87
N MET A 253 0.43 0.40 -7.16
CA MET A 253 -0.37 1.63 -7.09
C MET A 253 -0.49 2.34 -8.45
N ALA A 254 0.53 2.28 -9.29
CA ALA A 254 0.54 2.96 -10.60
C ALA A 254 -0.47 2.35 -11.58
N GLU A 255 -0.69 1.04 -11.49
CA GLU A 255 -1.71 0.32 -12.27
C GLU A 255 -3.10 0.35 -11.60
N GLY A 256 -3.22 0.97 -10.42
CA GLY A 256 -4.48 1.04 -9.66
C GLY A 256 -4.83 -0.26 -8.92
N GLN A 257 -3.88 -1.20 -8.80
CA GLN A 257 -4.07 -2.46 -8.08
C GLN A 257 -4.02 -2.28 -6.55
N LEU A 258 -3.48 -1.16 -6.07
CA LEU A 258 -3.52 -0.79 -4.65
C LEU A 258 -4.00 0.65 -4.55
N ARG A 259 -5.13 0.87 -3.89
CA ARG A 259 -5.75 2.18 -3.66
C ARG A 259 -5.89 2.42 -2.17
N VAL A 260 -5.64 3.66 -1.75
CA VAL A 260 -5.66 4.04 -0.34
C VAL A 260 -6.53 5.29 -0.16
N ASP A 261 -7.47 5.21 0.76
CA ASP A 261 -8.22 6.34 1.28
C ASP A 261 -7.75 6.60 2.73
N ALA A 262 -7.55 7.87 3.09
CA ALA A 262 -7.04 8.26 4.41
C ALA A 262 -8.12 8.98 5.23
N ASN A 263 -8.34 8.53 6.45
CA ASN A 263 -9.25 9.14 7.41
C ASN A 263 -8.43 9.87 8.48
N ILE A 264 -8.52 11.20 8.53
CA ILE A 264 -7.63 12.06 9.32
C ILE A 264 -8.46 12.91 10.28
N SER A 265 -8.01 13.00 11.53
CA SER A 265 -8.59 13.85 12.57
C SER A 265 -7.50 14.36 13.50
N VAL A 266 -7.67 15.58 14.02
CA VAL A 266 -6.81 16.17 15.04
C VAL A 266 -7.60 16.45 16.33
N HIS A 267 -6.94 16.34 17.47
CA HIS A 267 -7.53 16.58 18.79
C HIS A 267 -6.46 17.02 19.79
N HIS A 268 -6.88 17.53 20.95
CA HIS A 268 -5.96 17.71 22.06
C HIS A 268 -5.82 16.40 22.85
N PRO A 269 -4.59 16.02 23.25
CA PRO A 269 -4.37 14.82 24.05
C PRO A 269 -5.24 14.79 25.32
N GLY A 270 -6.03 13.72 25.47
CA GLY A 270 -6.97 13.55 26.59
C GLY A 270 -8.42 13.94 26.26
N GLU A 271 -8.67 14.54 25.10
CA GLU A 271 -10.02 14.84 24.58
C GLU A 271 -10.51 13.76 23.59
N PRO A 272 -11.82 13.68 23.29
CA PRO A 272 -12.34 12.83 22.23
C PRO A 272 -11.73 13.18 20.86
N LEU A 273 -11.71 12.21 19.95
CA LEU A 273 -11.25 12.43 18.57
C LEU A 273 -12.09 13.52 17.89
N GLY A 274 -11.41 14.41 17.15
CA GLY A 274 -12.04 15.47 16.39
C GLY A 274 -12.82 14.97 15.17
N VAL A 275 -13.38 15.91 14.41
CA VAL A 275 -14.16 15.60 13.21
C VAL A 275 -13.27 14.95 12.14
N ARG A 276 -13.76 13.84 11.57
CA ARG A 276 -13.05 13.06 10.55
C ARG A 276 -13.15 13.72 9.18
N THR A 277 -12.01 13.94 8.55
CA THR A 277 -11.90 14.26 7.11
C THR A 277 -11.39 13.04 6.35
N GLU A 278 -12.04 12.71 5.23
CA GLU A 278 -11.68 11.57 4.39
C GLU A 278 -11.03 12.06 3.10
N VAL A 279 -9.77 11.72 2.87
CA VAL A 279 -9.00 12.09 1.67
C VAL A 279 -8.92 10.89 0.74
N LYS A 280 -9.44 11.04 -0.49
CA LYS A 280 -9.52 9.98 -1.51
C LYS A 280 -8.54 10.19 -2.65
N ASN A 281 -8.40 9.15 -3.48
CA ASN A 281 -7.61 9.13 -4.73
C ASN A 281 -6.09 9.27 -4.52
N LEU A 282 -5.56 8.62 -3.50
CA LEU A 282 -4.13 8.65 -3.17
C LEU A 282 -3.38 7.53 -3.91
N ASN A 283 -2.87 7.84 -5.09
CA ASN A 283 -2.25 6.87 -6.02
C ASN A 283 -0.74 6.61 -5.78
N SER A 284 -0.16 7.13 -4.70
CA SER A 284 1.26 6.92 -4.37
C SER A 284 1.49 7.05 -2.87
N ALA A 285 2.33 6.20 -2.29
CA ALA A 285 2.76 6.32 -0.89
C ALA A 285 3.38 7.69 -0.58
N ARG A 286 4.07 8.32 -1.54
CA ARG A 286 4.62 9.67 -1.37
C ARG A 286 3.53 10.73 -1.30
N PHE A 287 2.52 10.62 -2.16
CA PHE A 287 1.38 11.55 -2.16
C PHE A 287 0.47 11.33 -0.96
N LEU A 288 0.31 10.09 -0.50
CA LEU A 288 -0.35 9.74 0.75
C LEU A 288 0.27 10.47 1.94
N ALA A 289 1.60 10.37 2.11
CA ALA A 289 2.28 11.05 3.21
C ALA A 289 2.03 12.57 3.19
N LYS A 290 2.28 13.19 2.04
CA LYS A 290 2.08 14.65 1.86
C LYS A 290 0.63 15.08 2.07
N ALA A 291 -0.33 14.29 1.59
CA ALA A 291 -1.75 14.60 1.73
C ALA A 291 -2.18 14.57 3.20
N ILE A 292 -1.70 13.58 3.95
CA ILE A 292 -1.97 13.46 5.39
C ILE A 292 -1.36 14.64 6.14
N ASP A 293 -0.09 14.94 5.91
CA ASP A 293 0.60 16.03 6.64
C ASP A 293 -0.03 17.39 6.33
N SER A 294 -0.35 17.65 5.05
CA SER A 294 -1.05 18.86 4.60
C SER A 294 -2.44 18.99 5.22
N GLU A 295 -3.19 17.90 5.33
CA GLU A 295 -4.52 17.89 5.94
C GLU A 295 -4.46 18.08 7.46
N ILE A 296 -3.46 17.51 8.14
CA ILE A 296 -3.22 17.74 9.57
C ILE A 296 -2.94 19.22 9.82
N GLU A 297 -2.01 19.81 9.05
CA GLU A 297 -1.69 21.25 9.14
C GLU A 297 -2.92 22.12 8.88
N ARG A 298 -3.74 21.77 7.87
CA ARG A 298 -5.01 22.46 7.60
C ARG A 298 -5.93 22.42 8.81
N GLN A 299 -6.20 21.23 9.36
CA GLN A 299 -7.16 21.11 10.47
C GLN A 299 -6.70 21.87 11.71
N ILE A 300 -5.40 21.80 12.03
CA ILE A 300 -4.80 22.57 13.13
C ILE A 300 -5.01 24.06 12.88
N HIS A 301 -4.68 24.56 11.69
CA HIS A 301 -4.82 25.98 11.36
C HIS A 301 -6.28 26.47 11.43
N GLU A 302 -7.23 25.68 10.95
CA GLU A 302 -8.66 26.00 11.05
C GLU A 302 -9.12 26.10 12.52
N LEU A 303 -8.76 25.12 13.35
CA LEU A 303 -9.13 25.07 14.76
C LEU A 303 -8.46 26.18 15.59
N GLU A 304 -7.19 26.49 15.32
CA GLU A 304 -6.47 27.59 15.97
C GLU A 304 -7.06 28.97 15.62
N ASN A 305 -7.64 29.11 14.43
CA ASN A 305 -8.37 30.31 14.03
C ASN A 305 -9.82 30.35 14.58
N GLY A 306 -10.22 29.37 15.41
CA GLY A 306 -11.57 29.28 15.96
C GLY A 306 -12.64 28.90 14.94
N ARG A 307 -12.25 28.30 13.80
CA ARG A 307 -13.17 27.72 12.82
C ARG A 307 -13.44 26.25 13.15
N GLU A 308 -14.56 25.73 12.66
CA GLU A 308 -14.94 24.33 12.88
C GLU A 308 -14.57 23.46 11.68
N ILE A 309 -14.14 22.23 11.94
CA ILE A 309 -13.89 21.23 10.88
C ILE A 309 -15.21 20.58 10.48
N LEU A 310 -15.50 20.61 9.18
CA LEU A 310 -16.66 19.92 8.60
C LEU A 310 -16.30 18.48 8.23
N ASN A 311 -17.26 17.56 8.37
CA ASN A 311 -17.09 16.18 7.91
C ASN A 311 -17.32 16.11 6.40
N GLU A 312 -16.24 16.21 5.64
CA GLU A 312 -16.26 16.26 4.18
C GLU A 312 -15.33 15.20 3.56
N THR A 313 -15.52 14.97 2.26
CA THR A 313 -14.60 14.17 1.46
C THR A 313 -13.77 15.10 0.59
N ARG A 314 -12.45 14.98 0.69
CA ARG A 314 -11.47 15.82 -0.03
C ARG A 314 -10.65 14.98 -1.00
N SER A 315 -10.12 15.62 -2.03
CA SER A 315 -9.05 15.08 -2.89
C SER A 315 -7.74 15.77 -2.54
N PHE A 316 -6.62 15.18 -2.93
CA PHE A 316 -5.31 15.82 -2.84
C PHE A 316 -4.87 16.33 -4.21
N ASP A 317 -4.62 17.63 -4.33
CA ASP A 317 -3.99 18.20 -5.52
C ASP A 317 -2.47 18.19 -5.35
N TYR A 318 -1.80 17.32 -6.10
CA TYR A 318 -0.35 17.16 -6.02
C TYR A 318 0.44 18.39 -6.53
N LYS A 319 -0.15 19.22 -7.40
CA LYS A 319 0.50 20.42 -7.94
C LYS A 319 0.49 21.54 -6.91
N LEU A 320 -0.65 21.72 -6.23
CA LEU A 320 -0.81 22.73 -5.20
C LEU A 320 -0.28 22.27 -3.82
N GLY A 321 -0.16 20.96 -3.61
CA GLY A 321 0.27 20.39 -2.34
C GLY A 321 -0.77 20.54 -1.22
N CYS A 322 -2.04 20.74 -1.57
CA CYS A 322 -3.14 20.93 -0.63
C CYS A 322 -4.31 19.98 -0.91
N THR A 323 -5.12 19.74 0.12
CA THR A 323 -6.40 19.05 -0.05
C THR A 323 -7.45 20.01 -0.57
N MET A 324 -8.32 19.54 -1.46
CA MET A 324 -9.42 20.32 -2.05
C MET A 324 -10.75 19.62 -1.75
N PRO A 325 -11.82 20.37 -1.39
CA PRO A 325 -13.13 19.77 -1.18
C PRO A 325 -13.67 19.24 -2.52
N MET A 326 -14.12 17.99 -2.56
CA MET A 326 -14.74 17.43 -3.77
C MET A 326 -16.27 17.59 -3.75
N ARG A 327 -16.87 17.35 -2.59
CA ARG A 327 -18.32 17.39 -2.37
C ARG A 327 -18.61 17.62 -0.89
N ASP A 328 -19.67 18.35 -0.60
CA ASP A 328 -20.25 18.36 0.73
C ASP A 328 -20.94 17.01 0.98
N LYS A 329 -20.77 16.45 2.19
CA LYS A 329 -21.64 15.35 2.64
C LYS A 329 -23.00 15.94 2.99
N GLU A 330 -23.76 16.41 2.00
CA GLU A 330 -25.18 16.71 2.13
C GLU A 330 -25.93 15.38 2.38
N GLY A 331 -25.86 14.89 3.62
CA GLY A 331 -26.41 13.62 4.08
C GLY A 331 -25.42 12.45 4.06
N LYS A 332 -25.40 11.65 5.14
CA LYS A 332 -24.89 10.27 5.06
C LYS A 332 -25.68 9.56 3.97
N GLN A 333 -25.06 9.24 2.84
CA GLN A 333 -25.70 8.40 1.82
C GLN A 333 -26.03 7.05 2.43
N ASP A 334 -27.32 6.75 2.53
CA ASP A 334 -27.78 5.45 2.99
C ASP A 334 -27.54 4.41 1.89
N TYR A 335 -26.47 3.64 2.03
CA TYR A 335 -26.12 2.55 1.13
C TYR A 335 -27.07 1.35 1.22
N ARG A 336 -28.07 1.36 2.12
CA ARG A 336 -29.12 0.33 2.23
C ARG A 336 -28.52 -1.08 2.19
N PHE A 337 -27.59 -1.35 3.11
CA PHE A 337 -26.95 -2.65 3.22
C PHE A 337 -28.00 -3.74 3.45
N MET A 338 -27.94 -4.80 2.64
CA MET A 338 -28.80 -5.97 2.81
C MET A 338 -28.01 -7.25 2.54
N PRO A 339 -28.40 -8.40 3.13
CA PRO A 339 -27.85 -9.70 2.73
C PRO A 339 -27.88 -9.90 1.22
N GLU A 340 -26.82 -10.48 0.65
CA GLU A 340 -26.85 -11.02 -0.70
C GLU A 340 -27.62 -12.36 -0.71
N PRO A 341 -28.86 -12.43 -1.21
CA PRO A 341 -29.67 -13.65 -1.16
C PRO A 341 -29.17 -14.75 -2.10
N ASN A 342 -28.42 -14.41 -3.15
CA ASN A 342 -27.97 -15.37 -4.15
C ASN A 342 -26.68 -16.11 -3.75
N LEU A 343 -26.05 -15.71 -2.65
CA LEU A 343 -24.86 -16.37 -2.11
C LEU A 343 -25.17 -16.97 -0.74
N PRO A 344 -25.01 -18.29 -0.56
CA PRO A 344 -25.08 -18.86 0.78
C PRO A 344 -23.92 -18.33 1.65
N PRO A 345 -24.02 -18.44 2.98
CA PRO A 345 -22.92 -18.10 3.88
C PRO A 345 -21.63 -18.84 3.48
N LEU A 346 -20.53 -18.11 3.43
CA LEU A 346 -19.21 -18.70 3.22
C LEU A 346 -18.78 -19.39 4.52
N LEU A 347 -18.55 -20.70 4.45
CA LEU A 347 -18.06 -21.50 5.58
C LEU A 347 -16.60 -21.86 5.37
N LEU A 348 -15.78 -21.56 6.37
CA LEU A 348 -14.37 -21.88 6.44
C LEU A 348 -14.15 -22.86 7.59
N TYR A 349 -13.30 -23.86 7.35
CA TYR A 349 -13.08 -24.96 8.29
C TYR A 349 -11.67 -24.91 8.83
N ASP A 350 -11.49 -25.32 10.08
CA ASP A 350 -10.20 -25.81 10.58
C ASP A 350 -10.18 -27.34 10.50
N THR A 351 -9.03 -27.94 10.78
CA THR A 351 -8.86 -29.40 10.70
C THR A 351 -9.82 -30.14 11.63
N ALA A 352 -10.20 -29.52 12.76
CA ALA A 352 -11.11 -30.10 13.74
C ALA A 352 -12.60 -30.02 13.34
N SER A 353 -12.99 -28.99 12.57
CA SER A 353 -14.39 -28.78 12.14
C SER A 353 -14.69 -29.26 10.72
N LEU A 354 -13.68 -29.78 10.02
CA LEU A 354 -13.84 -30.32 8.66
C LEU A 354 -14.77 -31.55 8.67
N PRO A 355 -15.85 -31.58 7.88
CA PRO A 355 -16.72 -32.74 7.80
C PRO A 355 -15.99 -33.97 7.23
N PRO A 356 -16.19 -35.18 7.79
CA PRO A 356 -15.62 -36.41 7.23
C PRO A 356 -16.07 -36.63 5.78
N GLY A 357 -15.12 -36.87 4.87
CA GLY A 357 -15.41 -37.08 3.45
C GLY A 357 -15.72 -35.83 2.64
N ALA A 358 -15.52 -34.62 3.20
CA ALA A 358 -15.62 -33.39 2.43
C ALA A 358 -14.57 -33.35 1.30
N ASP A 359 -14.99 -32.97 0.10
CA ASP A 359 -14.08 -32.78 -1.03
C ASP A 359 -13.15 -31.57 -0.77
N PRO A 360 -11.82 -31.77 -0.71
CA PRO A 360 -10.86 -30.69 -0.50
C PRO A 360 -10.97 -29.55 -1.53
N GLN A 361 -11.49 -29.82 -2.74
CA GLN A 361 -11.68 -28.80 -3.77
C GLN A 361 -12.88 -27.88 -3.50
N GLN A 362 -13.85 -28.34 -2.71
CA GLN A 362 -15.08 -27.58 -2.41
C GLN A 362 -15.00 -26.82 -1.08
N VAL A 363 -14.03 -27.15 -0.22
CA VAL A 363 -13.88 -26.56 1.12
C VAL A 363 -12.54 -25.86 1.29
N ILE A 364 -12.52 -24.82 2.13
CA ILE A 364 -11.31 -24.09 2.46
C ILE A 364 -10.92 -24.43 3.90
N ASN A 365 -9.74 -25.04 4.06
CA ASN A 365 -9.16 -25.39 5.36
C ASN A 365 -8.13 -24.33 5.77
N ILE A 366 -8.41 -23.63 6.88
CA ILE A 366 -7.60 -22.54 7.43
C ILE A 366 -6.22 -23.04 7.89
N ASP A 367 -6.13 -24.21 8.53
CA ASP A 367 -4.86 -24.74 9.05
C ASP A 367 -3.93 -25.14 7.90
N TRP A 368 -4.48 -25.75 6.85
CA TRP A 368 -3.73 -26.09 5.65
C TRP A 368 -3.16 -24.86 4.94
N ILE A 369 -3.93 -23.75 4.90
CA ILE A 369 -3.42 -22.47 4.39
C ILE A 369 -2.31 -21.95 5.31
N ARG A 370 -2.50 -21.99 6.64
CA ARG A 370 -1.52 -21.52 7.63
C ARG A 370 -0.18 -22.23 7.48
N GLU A 371 -0.18 -23.55 7.28
CA GLU A 371 1.04 -24.36 7.09
C GLU A 371 1.79 -24.06 5.79
N ARG A 372 1.11 -23.48 4.79
CA ARG A 372 1.66 -23.17 3.47
C ARG A 372 1.87 -21.68 3.24
N LEU A 373 1.72 -20.86 4.27
CA LEU A 373 2.04 -19.45 4.17
C LEU A 373 3.52 -19.31 3.79
N PRO A 374 3.85 -18.51 2.77
CA PRO A 374 5.23 -18.20 2.48
C PRO A 374 5.82 -17.35 3.61
N GLU A 375 7.15 -17.34 3.65
CA GLU A 375 7.91 -16.53 4.60
C GLU A 375 7.53 -15.05 4.48
N LEU A 376 7.29 -14.40 5.62
CA LEU A 376 6.91 -12.99 5.64
C LEU A 376 8.15 -12.08 5.55
N PRO A 377 8.01 -10.84 5.03
CA PRO A 377 9.11 -9.88 4.95
C PRO A 377 9.83 -9.64 6.28
N SER A 378 9.12 -9.65 7.41
CA SER A 378 9.71 -9.52 8.75
C SER A 378 10.66 -10.67 9.08
N GLU A 379 10.24 -11.91 8.81
CA GLU A 379 11.03 -13.12 9.04
C GLU A 379 12.27 -13.13 8.15
N THR A 380 12.12 -12.74 6.88
CA THR A 380 13.25 -12.63 5.95
C THR A 380 14.27 -11.60 6.44
N ARG A 381 13.83 -10.44 6.94
CA ARG A 381 14.75 -9.42 7.50
C ARG A 381 15.53 -9.97 8.69
N GLU A 382 14.86 -10.67 9.61
CA GLU A 382 15.52 -11.28 10.76
C GLU A 382 16.56 -12.32 10.34
N LYS A 383 16.22 -13.19 9.39
CA LYS A 383 17.17 -14.17 8.83
C LYS A 383 18.37 -13.51 8.16
N LEU A 384 18.15 -12.46 7.37
CA LEU A 384 19.25 -11.72 6.72
C LEU A 384 20.22 -11.11 7.74
N VAL A 385 19.68 -10.50 8.80
CA VAL A 385 20.49 -9.91 9.87
C VAL A 385 21.28 -11.00 10.61
N GLN A 386 20.64 -12.11 10.97
CA GLN A 386 21.28 -13.21 11.69
C GLN A 386 22.33 -13.94 10.84
N GLN A 387 22.01 -14.23 9.58
CA GLN A 387 22.86 -15.03 8.69
C GLN A 387 24.08 -14.25 8.19
N TYR A 388 23.91 -12.96 7.88
CA TYR A 388 24.95 -12.16 7.23
C TYR A 388 25.57 -11.09 8.13
N GLY A 389 25.09 -10.96 9.38
CA GLY A 389 25.60 -9.97 10.34
C GLY A 389 25.45 -8.52 9.86
N MET A 390 24.43 -8.25 9.04
CA MET A 390 24.15 -6.92 8.48
C MET A 390 23.34 -6.05 9.45
N LEU A 391 23.38 -4.74 9.26
CA LEU A 391 22.55 -3.80 10.02
C LEU A 391 21.07 -3.96 9.64
N PRO A 392 20.11 -3.78 10.58
CA PRO A 392 18.68 -3.86 10.29
C PRO A 392 18.25 -2.95 9.13
N GLU A 393 18.75 -1.71 9.07
CA GLU A 393 18.50 -0.74 7.99
C GLU A 393 18.82 -1.29 6.59
N HIS A 394 19.90 -2.06 6.47
CA HIS A 394 20.27 -2.67 5.20
C HIS A 394 19.25 -3.73 4.76
N SER A 395 18.71 -4.51 5.71
CA SER A 395 17.68 -5.50 5.41
C SER A 395 16.39 -4.84 4.88
N PHE A 396 16.00 -3.69 5.44
CA PHE A 396 14.86 -2.92 4.93
C PHE A 396 15.11 -2.42 3.51
N ALA A 397 16.30 -1.87 3.24
CA ALA A 397 16.63 -1.38 1.90
C ALA A 397 16.62 -2.49 0.84
N LEU A 398 17.10 -3.70 1.19
CA LEU A 398 17.12 -4.86 0.28
C LEU A 398 15.71 -5.36 -0.08
N LEU A 399 14.78 -5.37 0.87
CA LEU A 399 13.42 -5.85 0.64
C LEU A 399 12.50 -4.80 -0.01
N ASN A 400 12.74 -3.51 0.24
CA ASN A 400 11.87 -2.45 -0.27
C ASN A 400 12.04 -2.19 -1.77
N GLU A 401 13.16 -2.60 -2.36
CA GLU A 401 13.45 -2.43 -3.78
C GLU A 401 13.21 -3.75 -4.53
N VAL A 402 12.35 -3.71 -5.55
CA VAL A 402 11.97 -4.89 -6.32
C VAL A 402 13.19 -5.54 -6.97
N GLY A 403 13.39 -6.84 -6.75
CA GLY A 403 14.48 -7.64 -7.30
C GLY A 403 15.85 -7.46 -6.62
N LEU A 404 16.00 -6.50 -5.70
CA LEU A 404 17.30 -6.21 -5.09
C LEU A 404 17.77 -7.31 -4.13
N LEU A 405 16.85 -7.91 -3.38
CA LEU A 405 17.14 -9.05 -2.51
C LEU A 405 17.66 -10.26 -3.31
N GLU A 406 17.01 -10.58 -4.42
CA GLU A 406 17.41 -11.71 -5.29
C GLU A 406 18.80 -11.46 -5.90
N PHE A 407 19.03 -10.24 -6.40
CA PHE A 407 20.35 -9.82 -6.87
C PHE A 407 21.43 -9.98 -5.78
N PHE A 408 21.17 -9.50 -4.56
CA PHE A 408 22.08 -9.64 -3.43
C PHE A 408 22.38 -11.11 -3.10
N GLN A 409 21.35 -11.95 -3.04
CA GLN A 409 21.51 -13.39 -2.77
C GLN A 409 22.32 -14.09 -3.87
N ASN A 410 22.12 -13.72 -5.13
CA ASN A 410 22.87 -14.27 -6.26
C ASN A 410 24.35 -13.86 -6.20
N VAL A 411 24.66 -12.59 -5.88
CA VAL A 411 26.05 -12.13 -5.68
C VAL A 411 26.72 -12.90 -4.53
N ILE A 412 26.03 -13.08 -3.39
CA ILE A 412 26.57 -13.82 -2.24
C ILE A 412 26.87 -15.28 -2.57
N LYS A 413 26.06 -15.94 -3.41
CA LYS A 413 26.31 -17.33 -3.82
C LYS A 413 27.57 -17.48 -4.67
N GLU A 414 27.92 -16.44 -5.43
CA GLU A 414 29.01 -16.47 -6.40
C GLU A 414 30.34 -15.92 -5.86
N THR A 415 30.30 -15.12 -4.79
CA THR A 415 31.49 -14.53 -4.18
C THR A 415 31.86 -15.18 -2.84
N ARG A 416 33.15 -15.10 -2.47
CA ARG A 416 33.62 -15.42 -1.10
C ARG A 416 33.79 -14.17 -0.24
N ALA A 417 33.39 -13.00 -0.75
CA ALA A 417 33.54 -11.75 -0.04
C ALA A 417 32.69 -11.68 1.23
N GLU A 418 33.17 -10.92 2.21
CA GLU A 418 32.45 -10.73 3.47
C GLU A 418 31.06 -10.11 3.19
N PRO A 419 29.97 -10.68 3.75
CA PRO A 419 28.60 -10.22 3.46
C PRO A 419 28.40 -8.72 3.67
N LYS A 420 29.04 -8.12 4.69
CA LYS A 420 28.98 -6.67 4.94
C LYS A 420 29.51 -5.84 3.77
N LYS A 421 30.58 -6.29 3.11
CA LYS A 421 31.13 -5.63 1.92
C LYS A 421 30.16 -5.75 0.75
N VAL A 422 29.61 -6.94 0.53
CA VAL A 422 28.60 -7.17 -0.53
C VAL A 422 27.41 -6.25 -0.33
N THR A 423 26.84 -6.19 0.88
CA THR A 423 25.73 -5.31 1.22
C THR A 423 26.05 -3.84 0.95
N SER A 424 27.24 -3.37 1.37
CA SER A 424 27.65 -1.98 1.12
C SER A 424 27.76 -1.66 -0.37
N TRP A 425 28.32 -2.57 -1.17
CA TRP A 425 28.41 -2.39 -2.63
C TRP A 425 27.05 -2.40 -3.31
N VAL A 426 26.18 -3.33 -2.95
CA VAL A 426 24.83 -3.43 -3.51
C VAL A 426 24.00 -2.19 -3.17
N LEU A 427 24.01 -1.74 -1.91
CA LEU A 427 23.17 -0.63 -1.46
C LEU A 427 23.72 0.76 -1.81
N ASN A 428 25.04 0.97 -1.72
CA ASN A 428 25.61 2.31 -1.90
C ASN A 428 26.05 2.58 -3.33
N ILE A 429 26.56 1.57 -4.04
CA ILE A 429 27.10 1.73 -5.39
C ILE A 429 26.06 1.27 -6.41
N PHE A 430 25.68 0.01 -6.42
CA PHE A 430 24.77 -0.54 -7.43
C PHE A 430 23.39 0.14 -7.43
N LEU A 431 22.73 0.20 -6.27
CA LEU A 431 21.45 0.89 -6.14
C LEU A 431 21.56 2.41 -6.41
N GLY A 432 22.71 3.02 -6.08
CA GLY A 432 23.00 4.42 -6.40
C GLY A 432 23.01 4.68 -7.90
N PHE A 433 23.67 3.81 -8.69
CA PHE A 433 23.70 3.91 -10.15
C PHE A 433 22.33 3.65 -10.78
N LEU A 434 21.59 2.65 -10.29
CA LEU A 434 20.22 2.39 -10.75
C LEU A 434 19.33 3.63 -10.58
N LYS A 435 19.40 4.29 -9.42
CA LYS A 435 18.61 5.50 -9.14
C LYS A 435 19.01 6.70 -9.99
N GLN A 436 20.31 6.88 -10.27
CA GLN A 436 20.79 7.95 -11.15
C GLN A 436 20.31 7.77 -12.60
N GLN A 437 20.22 6.53 -13.07
CA GLN A 437 19.81 6.20 -14.43
C GLN A 437 18.32 5.87 -14.55
N ASN A 438 17.58 5.91 -13.44
CA ASN A 438 16.16 5.56 -13.35
C ASN A 438 15.84 4.15 -13.90
N LEU A 439 16.73 3.19 -13.62
CA LEU A 439 16.63 1.79 -14.06
C LEU A 439 16.13 0.91 -12.91
N ALA A 440 15.36 -0.14 -13.26
CA ALA A 440 14.97 -1.18 -12.32
C ALA A 440 16.04 -2.27 -12.24
N VAL A 441 16.02 -3.06 -11.16
CA VAL A 441 16.96 -4.18 -10.97
C VAL A 441 16.74 -5.31 -12.00
N ASN A 442 15.61 -5.30 -12.72
CA ASN A 442 15.03 -6.44 -13.44
C ASN A 442 16.06 -7.34 -14.16
N GLU A 443 16.02 -8.61 -13.78
CA GLU A 443 17.06 -9.61 -14.03
C GLU A 443 17.26 -9.93 -15.51
N SER A 444 18.46 -9.66 -16.02
CA SER A 444 19.00 -10.33 -17.20
C SER A 444 19.71 -11.63 -16.78
N SER A 445 18.98 -12.71 -16.52
CA SER A 445 19.50 -14.10 -16.57
C SER A 445 18.43 -15.16 -16.27
N GLN A 446 17.58 -15.49 -17.25
CA GLN A 446 16.94 -16.81 -17.23
C GLN A 446 17.91 -17.86 -17.77
N SER A 447 18.33 -18.77 -16.91
CA SER A 447 18.68 -20.15 -17.29
C SER A 447 17.40 -20.85 -17.77
N PRO A 448 17.41 -21.60 -18.90
CA PRO A 448 16.20 -22.22 -19.41
C PRO A 448 15.77 -23.36 -18.49
N ARG A 449 14.74 -23.13 -17.67
CA ARG A 449 13.93 -24.23 -17.11
C ARG A 449 13.16 -24.86 -18.27
N SER A 450 13.56 -26.07 -18.65
CA SER A 450 12.92 -26.86 -19.70
C SER A 450 11.43 -27.03 -19.41
N PRO A 451 10.52 -26.74 -20.36
CA PRO A 451 9.13 -27.14 -20.20
C PRO A 451 9.04 -28.66 -20.31
N ALA A 452 8.47 -29.28 -19.28
CA ALA A 452 8.10 -30.68 -19.29
C ALA A 452 7.25 -30.99 -20.53
N ARG A 453 7.73 -31.92 -21.36
CA ARG A 453 6.97 -32.47 -22.49
C ARG A 453 5.70 -33.15 -21.97
N SER A 454 4.55 -32.52 -22.13
CA SER A 454 3.28 -33.24 -22.23
C SER A 454 3.08 -33.65 -23.69
N SER A 455 3.29 -34.94 -23.96
CA SER A 455 2.88 -35.59 -25.20
C SER A 455 1.36 -35.55 -25.31
N PHE A 456 0.84 -34.71 -26.22
CA PHE A 456 -0.50 -34.86 -26.75
C PHE A 456 -0.41 -35.06 -28.26
N THR A 457 -0.73 -36.28 -28.66
CA THR A 457 -1.01 -36.69 -30.03
C THR A 457 -2.40 -36.21 -30.42
N SER A 458 -2.53 -35.47 -31.50
CA SER A 458 -3.77 -35.42 -32.29
C SER A 458 -3.43 -35.04 -33.72
N GLY A 459 -3.84 -35.92 -34.64
CA GLY A 459 -3.66 -35.76 -36.06
C GLY A 459 -4.67 -34.82 -36.72
N GLU A 460 -4.50 -34.73 -38.03
CA GLU A 460 -5.47 -34.40 -39.08
C GLU A 460 -5.89 -32.93 -39.25
N SER A 461 -5.12 -32.27 -40.13
CA SER A 461 -5.53 -31.59 -41.37
C SER A 461 -7.02 -31.26 -41.60
N VAL A 462 -7.30 -30.00 -41.97
CA VAL A 462 -7.62 -29.51 -43.35
C VAL A 462 -8.15 -28.07 -43.28
N GLY A 463 -7.75 -27.22 -44.24
CA GLY A 463 -8.64 -26.17 -44.77
C GLY A 463 -8.17 -24.72 -44.69
N ARG A 464 -7.41 -24.28 -45.70
CA ARG A 464 -7.17 -22.87 -46.08
C ARG A 464 -8.48 -22.10 -46.30
N THR A 465 -8.48 -20.80 -45.99
CA THR A 465 -8.80 -19.75 -46.98
C THR A 465 -8.33 -18.38 -46.50
N ASP A 466 -7.57 -17.72 -47.37
CA ASP A 466 -7.14 -16.33 -47.30
C ASP A 466 -8.34 -15.36 -47.43
N GLN A 467 -8.36 -14.28 -46.64
CA GLN A 467 -8.82 -13.00 -47.17
C GLN A 467 -8.24 -11.78 -46.43
N LYS A 468 -7.94 -10.78 -47.26
CA LYS A 468 -7.04 -9.65 -47.08
C LYS A 468 -7.59 -8.52 -46.20
N GLN A 469 -6.67 -7.97 -45.40
CA GLN A 469 -6.31 -6.54 -45.26
C GLN A 469 -7.43 -5.48 -45.32
N GLY A 470 -7.67 -4.88 -44.14
CA GLY A 470 -8.16 -3.52 -43.98
C GLY A 470 -7.33 -2.83 -42.89
N ALA A 471 -6.16 -2.32 -43.27
CA ALA A 471 -5.27 -1.57 -42.38
C ALA A 471 -5.87 -0.18 -42.12
N CYS A 472 -6.09 0.16 -40.85
CA CYS A 472 -6.32 1.55 -40.44
C CYS A 472 -5.14 1.97 -39.55
N CYS A 473 -4.29 2.83 -40.12
CA CYS A 473 -3.15 3.46 -39.48
C CYS A 473 -3.61 4.29 -38.27
N TRP A 474 -3.17 3.90 -37.07
CA TRP A 474 -2.94 4.86 -35.99
C TRP A 474 -1.43 5.02 -35.84
N SER A 475 -0.99 6.23 -36.13
CA SER A 475 0.38 6.70 -36.05
C SER A 475 0.99 6.42 -34.69
N ALA A 476 2.13 5.76 -34.72
CA ALA A 476 3.02 5.55 -33.59
C ALA A 476 3.55 6.89 -33.07
N SER A 477 3.24 7.22 -31.83
CA SER A 477 4.08 8.08 -31.00
C SER A 477 3.83 7.74 -29.53
N GLU A 478 4.93 7.58 -28.79
CA GLU A 478 5.04 7.15 -27.39
C GLU A 478 5.12 5.64 -27.18
N LYS A 479 6.26 5.08 -27.58
CA LYS A 479 6.79 3.84 -26.98
C LYS A 479 6.96 4.06 -25.48
N CYS A 480 6.02 3.54 -24.69
CA CYS A 480 6.23 3.26 -23.27
C CYS A 480 7.33 2.19 -23.18
N HIS A 481 8.59 2.61 -23.05
CA HIS A 481 9.69 1.70 -22.79
C HIS A 481 9.55 1.25 -21.32
N GLY A 482 9.33 -0.04 -21.10
CA GLY A 482 9.55 -0.63 -19.77
C GLY A 482 11.00 -0.42 -19.34
N PRO A 483 11.31 -0.49 -18.03
CA PRO A 483 12.67 -0.27 -17.55
C PRO A 483 13.65 -1.26 -18.19
N GLU A 484 14.73 -0.75 -18.81
CA GLU A 484 15.79 -1.60 -19.36
C GLU A 484 16.49 -2.36 -18.21
N PRO A 485 16.90 -3.62 -18.44
CA PRO A 485 17.58 -4.42 -17.42
C PRO A 485 18.95 -3.82 -17.06
N SER A 486 19.39 -4.05 -15.83
CA SER A 486 20.71 -3.60 -15.37
C SER A 486 21.84 -4.18 -16.24
N PRO A 487 22.81 -3.37 -16.70
CA PRO A 487 23.94 -3.84 -17.49
C PRO A 487 24.93 -4.69 -16.67
N VAL A 488 24.86 -4.62 -15.34
CA VAL A 488 25.75 -5.35 -14.43
C VAL A 488 25.04 -6.56 -13.86
N THR A 489 25.56 -7.75 -14.18
CA THR A 489 25.06 -9.04 -13.67
C THR A 489 25.58 -9.34 -12.27
N PRO A 490 24.89 -10.21 -11.49
CA PRO A 490 25.39 -10.69 -10.20
C PRO A 490 26.82 -11.25 -10.29
N ALA A 491 27.11 -12.00 -11.35
CA ALA A 491 28.42 -12.58 -11.62
C ALA A 491 29.53 -11.55 -11.82
N ALA A 492 29.26 -10.50 -12.60
CA ALA A 492 30.23 -9.43 -12.81
C ALA A 492 30.55 -8.71 -11.50
N LEU A 493 29.54 -8.45 -10.66
CA LEU A 493 29.78 -7.84 -9.34
C LEU A 493 30.53 -8.80 -8.40
N ALA A 494 30.21 -10.09 -8.40
CA ALA A 494 30.89 -11.09 -7.58
C ALA A 494 32.38 -11.24 -7.95
N GLU A 495 32.71 -11.20 -9.24
CA GLU A 495 34.09 -11.20 -9.75
C GLU A 495 34.83 -9.92 -9.32
N LEU A 496 34.22 -8.75 -9.49
CA LEU A 496 34.81 -7.48 -9.05
C LEU A 496 35.14 -7.47 -7.55
N LEU A 497 34.22 -7.97 -6.72
CA LEU A 497 34.43 -8.08 -5.27
C LEU A 497 35.55 -9.08 -4.93
N SER A 498 35.67 -10.16 -5.71
CA SER A 498 36.75 -11.14 -5.54
C SER A 498 38.13 -10.55 -5.86
N LEU A 499 38.23 -9.68 -6.87
CA LEU A 499 39.47 -8.96 -7.20
C LEU A 499 39.86 -7.97 -6.09
N LEU A 500 38.87 -7.27 -5.53
CA LEU A 500 39.08 -6.34 -4.42
C LEU A 500 39.56 -7.07 -3.15
N ASP A 501 38.95 -8.20 -2.82
CA ASP A 501 39.32 -8.97 -1.61
C ASP A 501 40.69 -9.65 -1.72
N ARG A 502 41.11 -10.03 -2.93
CA ARG A 502 42.47 -10.51 -3.20
C ARG A 502 43.52 -9.40 -3.22
N LYS A 503 43.12 -8.13 -3.01
CA LYS A 503 43.97 -6.94 -3.13
C LYS A 503 44.63 -6.82 -4.52
N ALA A 504 44.00 -7.37 -5.55
CA ALA A 504 44.46 -7.20 -6.93
C ALA A 504 44.19 -5.77 -7.45
N ILE A 505 43.17 -5.11 -6.89
CA ILE A 505 42.80 -3.73 -7.20
C ILE A 505 42.51 -2.95 -5.91
N SER A 506 42.67 -1.63 -5.97
CA SER A 506 42.28 -0.73 -4.87
C SER A 506 40.77 -0.47 -4.85
N SER A 507 40.24 0.11 -3.77
CA SER A 507 38.83 0.49 -3.66
C SER A 507 38.44 1.60 -4.65
N SER A 508 39.36 2.52 -4.98
CA SER A 508 39.15 3.54 -6.02
C SER A 508 39.14 2.92 -7.41
N ALA A 509 40.06 2.01 -7.71
CA ALA A 509 40.09 1.25 -8.95
C ALA A 509 38.81 0.43 -9.14
N ALA A 510 38.32 -0.24 -8.09
CA ALA A 510 37.09 -1.01 -8.16
C ALA A 510 35.87 -0.17 -8.55
N LYS A 511 35.76 1.07 -8.05
CA LYS A 511 34.68 2.01 -8.46
C LYS A 511 34.80 2.39 -9.92
N GLN A 512 36.02 2.64 -10.41
CA GLN A 512 36.25 2.94 -11.83
C GLN A 512 35.92 1.75 -12.73
N VAL A 513 36.24 0.52 -12.30
CA VAL A 513 35.87 -0.71 -13.01
C VAL A 513 34.35 -0.87 -13.03
N PHE A 514 33.66 -0.61 -11.93
CA PHE A 514 32.19 -0.66 -11.87
C PHE A 514 31.53 0.35 -12.81
N GLU A 515 32.01 1.59 -12.84
CA GLU A 515 31.54 2.61 -13.80
C GLU A 515 31.72 2.15 -15.25
N GLU A 516 32.84 1.50 -15.55
CA GLU A 516 33.12 0.99 -16.87
C GLU A 516 32.25 -0.22 -17.22
N LEU A 517 31.98 -1.13 -16.28
CA LEU A 517 31.01 -2.23 -16.46
C LEU A 517 29.61 -1.69 -16.80
N TRP A 518 29.26 -0.53 -16.25
CA TRP A 518 27.98 0.12 -16.54
C TRP A 518 27.93 0.71 -17.96
N ARG A 519 29.05 1.25 -18.45
CA ARG A 519 29.16 1.89 -19.78
C ARG A 519 29.36 0.85 -20.90
N SER A 520 30.17 -0.16 -20.65
CA SER A 520 30.61 -1.15 -21.63
C SER A 520 29.84 -2.46 -21.45
N LYS A 521 28.89 -2.73 -22.36
CA LYS A 521 28.14 -4.00 -22.34
C LYS A 521 29.04 -5.18 -22.69
N GLY A 522 29.08 -6.19 -21.82
CA GLY A 522 29.68 -7.51 -22.08
C GLY A 522 31.16 -7.67 -21.73
N LYS A 523 31.82 -6.67 -21.14
CA LYS A 523 33.19 -6.81 -20.61
C LYS A 523 33.18 -7.41 -19.21
N THR A 524 34.16 -8.25 -18.89
CA THR A 524 34.35 -8.74 -17.51
C THR A 524 35.19 -7.78 -16.68
N PRO A 525 35.03 -7.76 -15.34
CA PRO A 525 35.89 -6.97 -14.46
C PRO A 525 37.39 -7.18 -14.71
N SER A 526 37.84 -8.43 -14.88
CA SER A 526 39.25 -8.73 -15.15
C SER A 526 39.77 -8.13 -16.47
N GLN A 527 38.94 -8.11 -17.52
CA GLN A 527 39.28 -7.48 -18.79
C GLN A 527 39.47 -5.97 -18.62
N ILE A 528 38.55 -5.31 -17.91
CA ILE A 528 38.64 -3.86 -17.67
C ILE A 528 39.87 -3.49 -16.85
N VAL A 529 40.21 -4.30 -15.84
CA VAL A 529 41.39 -4.08 -14.99
C VAL A 529 42.68 -4.12 -15.81
N SER A 530 42.83 -5.12 -16.69
CA SER A 530 44.00 -5.26 -17.56
C SER A 530 44.07 -4.16 -18.64
N GLU A 531 42.94 -3.85 -19.30
CA GLU A 531 42.87 -2.79 -20.33
C GLU A 531 43.25 -1.42 -19.76
N LYS A 532 42.79 -1.09 -18.54
CA LYS A 532 43.06 0.20 -17.89
C LYS A 532 44.30 0.20 -16.99
N ARG A 533 45.04 -0.91 -16.92
CA ARG A 533 46.23 -1.09 -16.06
C ARG A 533 45.97 -0.67 -14.60
N LEU A 534 44.86 -1.16 -14.05
CA LEU A 534 44.40 -0.82 -12.69
C LEU A 534 44.88 -1.80 -11.61
N GLU A 535 45.82 -2.68 -11.96
CA GLU A 535 46.38 -3.67 -11.05
C GLU A 535 47.22 -2.99 -9.96
N LEU A 536 47.10 -3.48 -8.73
CA LEU A 536 47.87 -2.97 -7.61
C LEU A 536 49.29 -3.55 -7.66
N MET A 537 50.30 -2.70 -7.75
CA MET A 537 51.69 -3.13 -7.59
C MET A 537 51.92 -3.58 -6.13
N GLN A 538 52.31 -4.85 -5.97
CA GLN A 538 52.65 -5.43 -4.65
C GLN A 538 54.16 -5.66 -4.46
N ASP A 539 54.97 -5.34 -5.48
CA ASP A 539 56.44 -5.47 -5.43
C ASP A 539 57.05 -4.23 -4.74
N GLU A 540 57.55 -4.44 -3.53
CA GLU A 540 58.14 -3.42 -2.66
C GLU A 540 59.43 -2.83 -3.27
N GLU A 541 60.26 -3.64 -3.92
CA GLU A 541 61.48 -3.17 -4.59
C GLU A 541 61.18 -2.36 -5.86
N ALA A 542 60.12 -2.73 -6.59
CA ALA A 542 59.66 -1.93 -7.73
C ALA A 542 59.07 -0.59 -7.27
N LEU A 543 58.32 -0.57 -6.17
CA LEU A 543 57.79 0.66 -5.56
C LEU A 543 58.92 1.58 -5.09
N GLU A 544 59.92 1.06 -4.38
CA GLU A 544 61.09 1.83 -3.93
C GLU A 544 61.86 2.45 -5.11
N ARG A 545 62.05 1.69 -6.20
CA ARG A 545 62.70 2.20 -7.41
C ARG A 545 61.93 3.36 -8.05
N VAL A 546 60.61 3.27 -8.11
CA VAL A 546 59.77 4.35 -8.63
C VAL A 546 59.82 5.57 -7.70
N CYS A 547 59.76 5.37 -6.38
CA CYS A 547 59.90 6.46 -5.41
C CYS A 547 61.26 7.17 -5.53
N HIS A 548 62.35 6.41 -5.64
CA HIS A 548 63.68 6.98 -5.84
C HIS A 548 63.78 7.77 -7.16
N ALA A 549 63.28 7.24 -8.27
CA ALA A 549 63.29 7.93 -9.54
C ALA A 549 62.50 9.25 -9.50
N VAL A 550 61.33 9.27 -8.85
CA VAL A 550 60.52 10.48 -8.70
C VAL A 550 61.20 11.50 -7.76
N MET A 551 61.85 11.04 -6.69
CA MET A 551 62.64 11.92 -5.80
C MET A 551 63.83 12.57 -6.52
N GLU A 552 64.46 11.85 -7.45
CA GLU A 552 65.55 12.38 -8.28
C GLU A 552 65.05 13.37 -9.35
N GLU A 553 63.89 13.12 -9.97
CA GLU A 553 63.29 14.04 -10.95
C GLU A 553 62.66 15.30 -10.33
N HIS A 554 62.21 15.22 -9.07
CA HIS A 554 61.54 16.33 -8.36
C HIS A 554 62.20 16.67 -7.01
N PRO A 555 63.48 17.11 -7.00
CA PRO A 555 64.24 17.39 -5.78
C PRO A 555 63.66 18.51 -4.91
N GLN A 556 62.76 19.34 -5.47
CA GLN A 556 62.07 20.44 -4.78
C GLN A 556 61.08 19.95 -3.71
N VAL A 557 60.56 18.72 -3.83
CA VAL A 557 59.43 18.22 -3.01
C VAL A 557 59.92 17.58 -1.69
N GLY A 558 61.20 17.18 -1.62
CA GLY A 558 61.82 16.60 -0.42
C GLY A 558 62.42 17.63 0.56
N ALA A 559 62.47 18.91 0.18
CA ALA A 559 63.07 19.98 0.99
C ALA A 559 61.98 20.89 1.59
N GLY A 560 61.24 20.36 2.55
CA GLY A 560 60.25 21.11 3.33
C GLY A 560 60.21 20.59 4.77
N GLY A 561 61.26 20.91 5.53
CA GLY A 561 61.30 20.82 6.98
C GLY A 561 61.03 22.18 7.62
#